data_AF-A0A2N2G304-F1
#
_entry.id   AF-A0A2N2G304-F1
#
_cell.length_a   1.000
_cell.length_b   1.000
_cell.length_c   1.000
_cell.angle_alpha   90.00
_cell.angle_beta   90.00
_cell.angle_gamma   90.00
#
_symmetry.space_group_name_H-M   'P 1'
#
loop_
_entity.id
_entity.type
_entity.pdbx_description
1 polymer ?
#
loop_
_entity_poly.entity_id
_entity_poly.type
_entity_poly.pdbx_seq_one_letter_code
_entity_poly.pdbx_strand_id
1 'polypeptide(L)'
;MVTKEEIFKELETVIDPEVGFNLVEMGLIYDAVCNENGEAKVTMTLSTQACPLHQMIVQWVELAALKDEMELNEKTSKKKKE
;
A
#
# COMPACT_ATOMS: atom_id res chain seq x y z
N MET A 1 -14.80 10.22 7.40
CA MET A 1 -14.59 9.44 6.16
C MET A 1 -13.33 9.95 5.52
N VAL A 2 -12.34 9.09 5.29
CA VAL A 2 -11.06 9.50 4.69
C VAL A 2 -11.29 9.80 3.21
N THR A 3 -10.82 10.95 2.73
CA THR A 3 -10.96 11.33 1.33
C THR A 3 -9.86 10.70 0.48
N LYS A 4 -10.11 10.52 -0.82
CA LYS A 4 -9.11 10.04 -1.77
C LYS A 4 -7.82 10.87 -1.71
N GLU A 5 -7.95 12.20 -1.63
CA GLU A 5 -6.80 13.12 -1.57
C GLU A 5 -5.91 12.87 -0.35
N GLU A 6 -6.51 12.61 0.83
CA GLU A 6 -5.74 12.30 2.03
C GLU A 6 -5.01 10.96 1.89
N ILE A 7 -5.66 9.92 1.35
CA ILE A 7 -4.99 8.63 1.09
C ILE A 7 -3.83 8.81 0.12
N PHE A 8 -4.01 9.53 -0.98
CA PHE A 8 -2.95 9.76 -1.97
C PHE A 8 -1.76 10.50 -1.36
N LYS A 9 -2.02 11.52 -0.55
CA LYS A 9 -0.98 12.26 0.17
C LYS A 9 -0.19 11.40 1.14
N GLU A 10 -0.81 10.36 1.72
CA GLU A 10 -0.10 9.39 2.55
C GLU A 10 0.70 8.40 1.72
N LEU A 11 0.14 7.94 0.60
CA LEU A 11 0.85 7.09 -0.37
C LEU A 11 2.05 7.82 -1.01
N GLU A 12 2.07 9.16 -1.02
CA GLU A 12 3.24 9.96 -1.39
C GLU A 12 4.48 9.76 -0.47
N THR A 13 4.31 9.11 0.68
CA THR A 13 5.44 8.74 1.55
C THR A 13 6.08 7.40 1.18
N VAL A 14 5.44 6.60 0.34
CA VAL A 14 5.92 5.28 -0.06
C VAL A 14 6.83 5.38 -1.29
N ILE A 15 8.13 5.23 -1.07
CA ILE A 15 9.16 5.39 -2.10
C ILE A 15 9.64 4.00 -2.55
N ASP A 16 9.76 3.80 -3.87
CA ASP A 16 10.39 2.62 -4.43
C ASP A 16 11.92 2.72 -4.23
N PRO A 17 12.56 1.80 -3.50
CA PRO A 17 13.99 1.90 -3.20
C PRO A 17 14.90 1.55 -4.38
N GLU A 18 14.37 0.95 -5.45
CA GLU A 18 15.14 0.67 -6.67
C GLU A 18 15.23 1.93 -7.54
N VAL A 19 14.12 2.66 -7.64
CA VAL A 19 14.00 3.83 -8.52
C VAL A 19 14.25 5.14 -7.76
N GLY A 20 14.00 5.18 -6.46
CA GLY A 20 14.14 6.36 -5.60
C GLY A 20 13.01 7.38 -5.75
N PHE A 21 11.89 7.00 -6.37
CA PHE A 21 10.73 7.85 -6.62
C PHE A 21 9.48 7.33 -5.92
N ASN A 22 8.52 8.23 -5.72
CA ASN A 22 7.25 7.89 -5.11
C ASN A 22 6.32 7.14 -6.07
N LEU A 23 5.58 6.14 -5.56
CA LEU A 23 4.65 5.32 -6.35
C LEU A 23 3.51 6.12 -7.00
N VAL A 24 3.01 7.17 -6.34
CA VAL A 24 1.99 8.09 -6.85
C VAL A 24 2.56 8.92 -8.00
N GLU A 25 3.72 9.55 -7.80
CA GLU A 25 4.42 10.34 -8.83
C GLU A 25 4.78 9.48 -10.06
N MET A 26 5.15 8.22 -9.84
CA MET A 26 5.43 7.26 -10.91
C MET A 26 4.16 6.78 -11.64
N GLY A 27 2.97 7.16 -11.18
CA GLY A 27 1.70 6.70 -11.75
C GLY A 27 1.44 5.21 -11.54
N LEU A 28 2.07 4.61 -10.54
CA LEU A 28 1.88 3.20 -10.18
C LEU A 28 0.63 2.98 -9.32
N ILE A 29 0.14 4.03 -8.65
CA ILE A 29 -1.17 4.05 -7.98
C ILE A 29 -2.22 4.57 -8.96
N TYR A 30 -3.22 3.75 -9.27
CA TYR A 30 -4.32 4.12 -10.16
C TYR A 30 -5.51 4.70 -9.42
N ASP A 31 -5.85 4.14 -8.25
CA ASP A 31 -7.00 4.57 -7.48
C ASP A 31 -6.87 4.21 -5.99
N ALA A 32 -7.54 4.98 -5.13
CA ALA A 32 -7.62 4.70 -3.70
C ALA A 32 -8.98 5.17 -3.17
N VAL A 33 -9.67 4.29 -2.45
CA VAL A 33 -10.98 4.56 -1.86
C VAL A 33 -11.03 4.01 -0.43
N CYS A 34 -11.65 4.75 0.47
CA CYS A 34 -11.95 4.28 1.82
C CYS A 34 -13.45 4.02 1.93
N ASN A 35 -13.83 2.86 2.45
CA ASN A 35 -15.24 2.52 2.68
C ASN A 35 -15.73 3.04 4.04
N GLU A 36 -17.03 2.90 4.30
CA GLU A 36 -17.65 3.33 5.57
C GLU A 36 -17.18 2.50 6.78
N ASN A 37 -16.60 1.32 6.56
CA ASN A 37 -16.02 0.47 7.60
C ASN A 37 -14.58 0.86 7.96
N GLY A 38 -14.00 1.88 7.32
CA GLY A 38 -12.60 2.27 7.52
C GLY A 38 -11.59 1.44 6.74
N GLU A 39 -12.02 0.56 5.84
CA GLU A 39 -11.13 -0.23 4.99
C GLU A 39 -10.71 0.59 3.77
N ALA A 40 -9.41 0.82 3.62
CA ALA A 40 -8.82 1.44 2.44
C ALA A 40 -8.52 0.38 1.36
N LYS A 41 -8.97 0.64 0.14
CA LYS A 41 -8.66 -0.16 -1.04
C LYS A 41 -7.82 0.67 -2.00
N VAL A 42 -6.59 0.22 -2.24
CA VAL A 42 -5.65 0.85 -3.18
C VAL A 42 -5.47 -0.04 -4.40
N THR A 43 -5.63 0.54 -5.58
CA THR A 43 -5.37 -0.12 -6.86
C THR A 43 -4.03 0.36 -7.38
N MET A 44 -3.08 -0.56 -7.53
CA MET A 44 -1.72 -0.25 -7.99
C MET A 44 -1.12 -1.36 -8.86
N THR A 45 -0.04 -1.04 -9.56
CA THR A 45 0.79 -1.99 -10.30
C THR A 45 2.24 -1.87 -9.86
N LEU A 46 2.91 -3.02 -9.70
CA LEU A 46 4.33 -3.08 -9.41
C LEU A 46 5.03 -3.83 -10.53
N SER A 47 6.15 -3.29 -10.99
CA SER A 47 6.92 -3.83 -12.13
C SER A 47 7.57 -5.18 -11.84
N THR A 48 7.60 -5.63 -10.59
CA THR A 48 8.30 -6.84 -10.15
C THR A 48 7.35 -7.81 -9.46
N GLN A 49 6.86 -8.79 -10.22
CA GLN A 49 6.06 -9.89 -9.69
C GLN A 49 7.01 -10.98 -9.19
N ALA A 50 7.08 -11.23 -7.88
CA ALA A 50 7.87 -12.28 -7.18
C ALA A 50 9.24 -11.92 -6.55
N CYS A 51 9.54 -10.65 -6.26
CA CYS A 51 10.67 -10.30 -5.38
C CYS A 51 10.23 -10.04 -3.93
N PRO A 52 11.09 -10.28 -2.91
CA PRO A 52 10.80 -9.91 -1.51
C PRO A 52 10.47 -8.42 -1.35
N LEU A 53 11.00 -7.58 -2.24
CA LEU A 53 10.72 -6.16 -2.30
C LEU A 53 9.24 -5.84 -2.58
N HIS A 54 8.58 -6.61 -3.45
CA HIS A 54 7.17 -6.42 -3.76
C HIS A 54 6.30 -6.50 -2.49
N GLN A 55 6.58 -7.49 -1.63
CA GLN A 55 5.84 -7.66 -0.38
C GLN A 55 6.09 -6.49 0.59
N MET A 56 7.32 -5.99 0.67
CA MET A 56 7.63 -4.81 1.48
C MET A 56 6.88 -3.57 1.00
N ILE A 57 6.86 -3.31 -0.31
CA ILE A 57 6.15 -2.16 -0.87
C ILE A 57 4.64 -2.26 -0.59
N VAL A 58 4.05 -3.44 -0.78
CA VAL A 58 2.63 -3.67 -0.46
C VAL A 58 2.35 -3.39 1.01
N GLN A 59 3.22 -3.83 1.92
CA GLN A 59 3.08 -3.57 3.35
C GLN A 59 3.15 -2.06 3.65
N TRP A 60 4.07 -1.33 3.03
CA TRP A 60 4.18 0.12 3.22
C TRP A 60 2.96 0.87 2.71
N VAL A 61 2.41 0.46 1.57
CA VAL A 61 1.15 1.01 1.02
C VAL A 61 -0.02 0.75 1.97
N GLU A 62 -0.12 -0.45 2.53
CA GLU A 62 -1.16 -0.81 3.50
C GLU A 62 -1.06 0.04 4.78
N LEU A 63 0.16 0.19 5.32
CA LEU A 63 0.42 1.02 6.49
C LEU A 63 0.15 2.51 6.24
N ALA A 64 0.48 3.01 5.05
CA ALA A 64 0.22 4.40 4.67
C ALA A 64 -1.28 4.67 4.44
N ALA A 65 -2.03 3.69 3.94
CA ALA A 65 -3.46 3.85 3.66
C ALA A 65 -4.37 3.70 4.89
N LEU A 66 -3.89 3.06 5.96
CA LEU A 66 -4.65 2.73 7.19
C LEU A 66 -4.09 3.46 8.41
N LYS A 67 -4.05 4.80 8.40
CA LYS A 67 -3.52 5.57 9.54
C LYS A 67 -4.36 5.49 10.83
N ASP A 68 -5.57 4.93 10.74
CA ASP A 68 -6.52 4.81 11.87
C ASP A 68 -6.72 3.35 12.30
N GLU A 69 -5.64 2.59 12.46
CA GLU A 69 -5.49 1.67 13.59
C GLU A 69 -4.03 1.26 13.67
N MET A 70 -3.36 1.79 14.70
CA MET A 70 -2.08 1.30 15.15
C MET A 70 -2.31 -0.08 15.80
N GLU A 71 -2.59 -1.11 15.01
CA GLU A 71 -2.51 -2.49 15.46
C GLU A 71 -1.70 -3.29 14.41
N LEU A 72 -0.40 -3.39 14.69
CA LEU A 72 0.49 -4.33 14.01
C LEU A 72 0.10 -5.74 14.45
N ASN A 73 -0.98 -6.29 13.91
CA ASN A 73 -1.24 -7.72 14.00
C ASN A 73 -0.38 -8.39 12.94
N GLU A 74 0.78 -8.91 13.35
CA GLU A 74 1.52 -9.92 12.58
C GLU A 74 0.60 -11.15 12.34
N LYS A 75 -0.20 -11.09 11.27
CA LYS A 75 -0.82 -12.27 10.67
C LYS A 75 -0.14 -12.52 9.34
N THR A 76 1.13 -12.91 9.45
CA THR A 76 1.84 -13.67 8.41
C THR A 76 1.09 -14.99 8.22
N SER A 77 0.00 -14.93 7.44
CA SER A 77 -0.75 -16.11 7.05
C SER A 77 0.11 -16.92 6.11
N LYS A 78 0.75 -17.94 6.69
CA LYS A 78 1.13 -19.17 6.02
C LYS A 78 0.11 -19.49 4.93
N LYS A 79 0.53 -19.50 3.67
CA LYS A 79 -0.12 -20.33 2.65
C LYS A 79 0.87 -21.37 2.17
N LYS A 80 0.82 -22.49 2.89
CA LYS A 80 1.29 -23.82 2.51
C LYS A 80 0.65 -24.22 1.17
N LYS A 81 1.47 -24.68 0.22
CA LYS A 81 1.17 -25.58 -0.90
C LYS A 81 2.51 -25.79 -1.62
N GLU A 82 3.09 -26.96 -1.76
CA GLU A 82 2.81 -28.35 -1.37
C GLU A 82 4.19 -29.05 -1.34
#